data_AF-A0AAU5M2Y7-F1
#
_entry.id   AF-A0AAU5M2Y7-F1
#
_cell.length_a   1.000
_cell.length_b   1.000
_cell.length_c   1.000
_cell.angle_alpha   90.00
_cell.angle_beta   90.00
_cell.angle_gamma   90.00
#
_symmetry.space_group_name_H-M   'P 1'
#
loop_
_entity.id
_entity.type
_entity.pdbx_description
1 polymer ?
#
loop_
_entity_poly.entity_id
_entity_poly.type
_entity_poly.pdbx_seq_one_letter_code
_entity_poly.pdbx_strand_id
1 'polypeptide(L)'
;MRARSRYCVGDILVGNQTLQFHCWIEIGNPTSPDRWVIDLTCDQYELLSDRAFVCDRHSTLTALAIEYKALIRLSARELRQDPVWHRTQLLAKGMTSWLARANRPADL
;
A
#
# COMPACT_ATOMS: atom_id res chain seq x y z
N MET A 1 -3.71 -3.93 20.31
CA MET A 1 -4.21 -2.78 19.52
C MET A 1 -4.47 -3.26 18.09
N ARG A 2 -5.67 -3.09 17.53
CA ARG A 2 -5.89 -3.41 16.10
C ARG A 2 -5.34 -2.26 15.26
N ALA A 3 -4.38 -2.55 14.38
CA ALA A 3 -3.91 -1.57 13.40
C ALA A 3 -5.08 -1.16 12.50
N ARG A 4 -5.30 0.15 12.34
CA ARG A 4 -6.29 0.67 11.39
C ARG A 4 -5.65 0.70 10.01
N SER A 5 -6.36 0.20 9.01
CA SER A 5 -6.01 0.37 7.61
C SER A 5 -6.94 1.37 6.93
N ARG A 6 -6.41 2.14 5.99
CA ARG A 6 -7.19 2.99 5.09
C ARG A 6 -6.75 2.76 3.67
N TYR A 7 -7.72 2.72 2.77
CA TYR A 7 -7.47 2.78 1.35
C TYR A 7 -7.34 4.25 0.94
N CYS A 8 -6.39 4.54 0.07
CA CYS A 8 -6.10 5.88 -0.38
C CYS A 8 -6.08 5.93 -1.91
N VAL A 9 -6.61 7.03 -2.45
CA VAL A 9 -6.46 7.41 -3.85
C VAL A 9 -5.81 8.78 -3.89
N GLY A 10 -4.84 8.98 -4.76
CA GLY A 10 -4.18 10.26 -4.92
C GLY A 10 -2.91 10.18 -5.74
N ASP A 11 -1.99 11.09 -5.48
CA ASP A 11 -0.80 11.25 -6.30
C ASP A 11 0.45 10.80 -5.55
N ILE A 12 1.44 10.32 -6.31
CA ILE A 12 2.79 10.04 -5.82
C ILE A 12 3.74 11.06 -6.42
N LEU A 13 4.58 11.67 -5.59
CA LEU A 13 5.67 12.50 -6.05
C LEU A 13 6.96 11.70 -5.97
N VAL A 14 7.68 11.64 -7.09
CA VAL A 14 8.98 10.98 -7.20
C VAL A 14 9.98 12.01 -7.73
N GLY A 15 10.83 12.53 -6.84
CA GLY A 15 11.67 13.69 -7.16
C GLY A 15 10.83 14.89 -7.61
N ASN A 16 10.97 15.31 -8.87
CA ASN A 16 10.23 16.44 -9.45
C ASN A 16 9.02 16.01 -10.30
N GLN A 17 8.69 14.72 -10.34
CA GLN A 17 7.60 14.18 -11.14
C GLN A 17 6.40 13.83 -10.26
N THR A 18 5.20 14.04 -10.81
CA THR A 18 3.94 13.66 -10.17
C THR A 18 3.30 12.53 -10.97
N LEU A 19 3.07 11.40 -10.32
CA LEU A 19 2.35 10.24 -10.83
C LEU A 19 0.93 10.30 -10.27
N GLN A 20 -0.05 10.46 -11.15
CA GLN A 20 -1.43 10.75 -10.72
C GLN A 20 -2.24 9.47 -10.46
N PHE A 21 -3.31 9.56 -9.68
CA PHE A 21 -4.33 8.50 -9.58
C PHE A 21 -3.81 7.12 -9.13
N HIS A 22 -2.84 7.09 -8.23
CA HIS A 22 -2.43 5.87 -7.54
C HIS A 22 -3.40 5.47 -6.46
N CYS A 23 -3.41 4.16 -6.19
CA CYS A 23 -4.24 3.53 -5.19
C CYS A 23 -3.35 2.74 -4.21
N TRP A 24 -3.43 3.02 -2.92
CA TRP A 24 -2.58 2.36 -1.90
C TRP A 24 -3.32 2.11 -0.59
N ILE A 25 -2.70 1.33 0.29
CA ILE A 25 -3.17 1.08 1.65
C ILE A 25 -2.19 1.71 2.64
N GLU A 26 -2.70 2.53 3.55
CA GLU A 26 -1.98 2.99 4.74
C GLU A 26 -2.34 2.10 5.94
N ILE A 27 -1.35 1.61 6.69
CA ILE A 27 -1.56 0.85 7.94
C ILE A 27 -0.89 1.58 9.10
N GLY A 28 -1.67 1.95 10.10
CA GLY A 28 -1.21 2.69 11.27
C GLY A 28 -1.88 4.07 11.41
N ASN A 29 -1.22 4.98 12.13
CA ASN A 29 -1.69 6.35 12.25
C ASN A 29 -1.37 7.12 10.95
N PRO A 30 -2.35 7.74 10.25
CA PRO A 30 -2.13 8.47 8.99
C PRO A 30 -1.10 9.60 9.08
N THR A 31 -0.91 10.19 10.26
CA THR A 31 0.07 11.26 10.47
C THR A 31 1.43 10.75 10.95
N SER A 32 1.55 9.45 11.23
CA SER A 32 2.80 8.86 11.70
C SER A 32 3.75 8.60 10.52
N PRO A 33 5.04 8.93 10.66
CA PRO A 33 6.06 8.53 9.69
C PRO A 33 6.31 7.02 9.69
N ASP A 34 5.92 6.32 10.77
CA ASP A 34 6.04 4.86 10.87
C ASP A 34 4.83 4.13 10.29
N ARG A 35 3.87 4.81 9.67
CA ARG A 35 2.79 4.10 8.98
C ARG A 35 3.36 3.32 7.79
N TRP A 36 2.82 2.12 7.56
CA TRP A 36 3.12 1.38 6.34
C TRP A 36 2.32 1.93 5.18
N VAL A 37 2.90 1.89 4.00
CA VAL A 37 2.29 2.17 2.70
C VAL A 37 2.46 0.93 1.83
N ILE A 38 1.35 0.43 1.28
CA ILE A 38 1.33 -0.67 0.31
C ILE A 38 0.70 -0.15 -0.97
N ASP A 39 1.50 0.07 -2.00
CA ASP A 39 1.03 0.56 -3.30
C ASP A 39 0.41 -0.60 -4.10
N LEU A 40 -0.82 -0.41 -4.55
CA LEU A 40 -1.56 -1.41 -5.31
C LEU A 40 -1.45 -1.18 -6.82
N THR A 41 -0.89 -0.05 -7.26
CA THR A 41 -0.83 0.39 -8.65
C THR A 41 0.56 0.83 -9.09
N CYS A 42 1.61 0.49 -8.32
CA CYS A 42 2.99 0.87 -8.67
C CYS A 42 3.43 0.32 -10.03
N ASP A 43 2.92 -0.84 -10.43
CA ASP A 43 3.15 -1.51 -11.71
C ASP A 43 2.62 -0.73 -12.92
N GLN A 44 1.76 0.26 -12.71
CA GLN A 44 1.19 1.08 -13.79
C GLN A 44 2.16 2.16 -14.29
N TYR A 45 3.30 2.36 -13.63
CA TYR A 45 4.21 3.47 -13.89
C TYR A 45 5.66 3.01 -14.03
N GLU A 46 6.29 3.37 -15.15
CA GLU A 46 7.66 2.99 -15.49
C GLU A 46 8.69 3.43 -14.44
N LEU A 47 8.49 4.59 -13.81
CA LEU A 47 9.37 5.15 -12.78
C LEU A 47 9.42 4.34 -11.48
N LEU A 48 8.47 3.42 -11.28
CA LEU A 48 8.44 2.48 -10.17
C LEU A 48 8.58 1.03 -10.63
N SER A 49 8.86 0.80 -11.92
CA SER A 49 8.86 -0.53 -12.54
C SER A 49 10.04 -1.42 -12.14
N ASP A 50 11.10 -0.83 -11.58
CA ASP A 50 12.21 -1.56 -10.97
C ASP A 50 11.80 -2.25 -9.66
N ARG A 51 10.63 -1.90 -9.11
CA ARG A 51 10.06 -2.50 -7.91
C ARG A 51 8.91 -3.42 -8.29
N ALA A 52 9.03 -4.69 -7.92
CA ALA A 52 7.94 -5.65 -8.09
C ALA A 52 6.67 -5.26 -7.31
N PHE A 53 6.84 -4.53 -6.20
CA PHE A 53 5.78 -3.90 -5.41
C PHE A 53 6.39 -2.84 -4.49
N VAL A 54 5.61 -1.83 -4.08
CA VAL A 54 6.00 -0.92 -3.00
C VAL A 54 5.26 -1.33 -1.73
N CYS A 55 6.03 -1.73 -0.70
CA CYS A 55 5.53 -2.04 0.63
C CYS A 55 6.59 -1.62 1.65
N ASP A 56 6.47 -0.40 2.18
CA ASP A 56 7.49 0.16 3.08
C ASP A 56 6.89 1.17 4.07
N ARG A 57 7.70 1.60 5.04
CA ARG A 57 7.36 2.70 5.95
C ARG A 57 7.37 4.02 5.19
N HIS A 58 6.43 4.89 5.53
CA HIS A 58 6.37 6.24 4.96
C HIS A 58 7.70 6.98 5.11
N SER A 59 8.35 6.91 6.28
CA SER A 59 9.67 7.51 6.51
C SER A 59 10.74 7.04 5.52
N THR A 60 10.75 5.74 5.20
CA THR A 60 11.71 5.15 4.26
C THR A 60 11.43 5.62 2.83
N LEU A 61 10.15 5.68 2.44
CA LEU A 61 9.74 6.21 1.13
C LEU A 61 10.11 7.69 0.97
N THR A 62 9.84 8.51 1.99
CA THR A 62 10.23 9.93 1.99
C THR A 62 11.74 10.12 1.86
N ALA A 63 12.55 9.29 2.54
CA ALA A 63 14.01 9.33 2.41
C ALA A 63 14.50 9.00 0.99
N LEU A 64 13.69 8.31 0.18
CA LEU A 64 13.95 8.01 -1.22
C LEU A 64 13.30 9.03 -2.17
N ALA A 65 12.83 10.17 -1.65
CA ALA A 65 12.09 11.20 -2.39
C ALA A 65 10.80 10.68 -3.05
N ILE A 66 10.15 9.69 -2.42
CA ILE A 66 8.85 9.16 -2.81
C ILE A 66 7.80 9.62 -1.77
N GLU A 67 6.88 10.49 -2.16
CA GLU A 67 5.82 11.01 -1.31
C GLU A 67 4.44 10.61 -1.80
N TYR A 68 3.64 10.01 -0.92
CA TYR A 68 2.24 9.66 -1.19
C TYR A 68 1.30 10.76 -0.68
N LYS A 69 0.60 11.44 -1.59
CA LYS A 69 -0.37 12.51 -1.29
C LYS A 69 -1.79 12.04 -1.57
N ALA A 70 -2.46 11.53 -0.53
CA ALA A 70 -3.84 11.09 -0.64
C ALA A 70 -4.78 12.27 -0.89
N LEU A 71 -5.53 12.21 -1.99
CA LEU A 71 -6.66 13.08 -2.29
C LEU A 71 -7.93 12.57 -1.59
N ILE A 72 -8.08 11.25 -1.52
CA ILE A 72 -9.22 10.57 -0.90
C ILE A 72 -8.69 9.48 0.02
N ARG A 73 -9.31 9.33 1.20
CA ARG A 73 -9.07 8.21 2.13
C ARG A 73 -10.38 7.51 2.45
N LEU A 74 -10.50 6.26 2.05
CA LEU A 74 -11.68 5.42 2.22
C LEU A 74 -11.43 4.31 3.25
N SER A 75 -12.50 3.91 3.92
CA SER A 75 -12.54 2.65 4.67
C SER A 75 -12.68 1.45 3.72
N ALA A 76 -12.37 0.26 4.24
CA ALA A 76 -12.55 -0.99 3.47
C ALA A 76 -14.00 -1.23 3.01
N ARG A 77 -15.01 -0.63 3.68
CA ARG A 77 -16.41 -0.75 3.26
C ARG A 77 -16.67 0.08 1.99
N GLU A 78 -16.12 1.28 1.92
CA GLU A 78 -16.28 2.20 0.79
C GLU A 78 -15.53 1.71 -0.45
N LEU A 79 -14.44 0.95 -0.25
CA LEU A 79 -13.61 0.42 -1.33
C LEU A 79 -14.30 -0.59 -2.26
N ARG A 80 -15.35 -1.29 -1.82
CA ARG A 80 -15.90 -2.43 -2.58
C ARG A 80 -16.44 -2.08 -3.97
N GLN A 81 -16.70 -0.80 -4.23
CA GLN A 81 -17.19 -0.30 -5.51
C GLN A 81 -16.06 0.24 -6.41
N ASP A 82 -14.81 0.25 -5.93
CA ASP A 82 -13.65 0.74 -6.67
C ASP A 82 -13.06 -0.38 -7.56
N PRO A 83 -12.67 -0.10 -8.82
CA PRO A 83 -12.03 -1.07 -9.70
C PRO A 83 -10.78 -1.75 -9.11
N VAL A 84 -10.04 -1.08 -8.21
CA VAL A 84 -8.85 -1.66 -7.57
C VAL A 84 -9.20 -2.72 -6.51
N TRP A 85 -10.47 -2.84 -6.14
CA TRP A 85 -10.92 -3.77 -5.10
C TRP A 85 -10.40 -5.19 -5.33
N HIS A 86 -10.36 -5.64 -6.59
CA HIS A 86 -9.81 -6.95 -6.94
C HIS A 86 -8.34 -7.12 -6.50
N ARG A 87 -7.50 -6.10 -6.71
CA ARG A 87 -6.09 -6.12 -6.28
C ARG A 87 -5.97 -6.18 -4.77
N THR A 88 -6.88 -5.48 -4.05
CA THR A 88 -6.96 -5.56 -2.58
C THR A 88 -7.35 -6.96 -2.10
N GLN A 89 -8.27 -7.64 -2.79
CA GLN A 89 -8.63 -9.03 -2.49
C GLN A 89 -7.47 -10.00 -2.71
N LEU A 90 -6.71 -9.82 -3.79
CA LEU A 90 -5.51 -10.64 -4.06
C LEU A 90 -4.47 -10.48 -2.97
N LEU A 91 -4.19 -9.24 -2.54
CA LEU A 91 -3.30 -8.97 -1.42
C LEU A 91 -3.78 -9.66 -0.14
N ALA A 92 -5.06 -9.50 0.23
CA ALA A 92 -5.63 -10.11 1.43
C ALA A 92 -5.54 -11.65 1.40
N LYS A 93 -5.79 -12.27 0.24
CA LYS A 93 -5.65 -13.71 0.05
C LYS A 93 -4.20 -14.15 0.23
N GLY A 94 -3.25 -13.46 -0.41
CA GLY A 94 -1.82 -13.72 -0.29
C GLY A 94 -1.32 -13.61 1.16
N MET A 95 -1.72 -12.55 1.86
CA MET A 95 -1.39 -12.36 3.28
C MET A 95 -1.96 -13.47 4.16
N THR A 96 -3.20 -13.89 3.92
CA THR A 96 -3.83 -15.00 4.66
C THR A 96 -3.06 -16.31 4.45
N SER A 97 -2.71 -16.62 3.20
CA SER A 97 -1.89 -17.79 2.88
C SER A 97 -0.50 -17.70 3.51
N TRP A 98 0.14 -16.53 3.48
CA TRP A 98 1.45 -16.34 4.10
C TRP A 98 1.40 -16.53 5.61
N LEU A 99 0.42 -15.94 6.31
CA LEU A 99 0.24 -16.12 7.76
C LEU A 99 -0.01 -17.58 8.13
N ALA A 100 -0.84 -18.28 7.36
CA ALA A 100 -1.08 -19.70 7.56
C ALA A 100 0.20 -20.53 7.38
N ARG A 101 1.10 -20.14 6.46
CA ARG A 101 2.40 -20.78 6.26
C ARG A 101 3.40 -20.45 7.38
N ALA A 102 3.48 -19.18 7.79
CA ALA A 102 4.39 -18.71 8.82
C ALA A 102 4.07 -19.29 10.20
N ASN A 103 2.80 -19.64 10.44
CA ASN A 103 2.34 -20.28 11.68
C ASN A 103 2.37 -21.82 11.64
N ARG A 104 2.91 -22.43 10.57
CA ARG A 104 3.19 -23.87 10.64
C ARG A 104 4.43 -24.09 11.51
N PRO A 105 4.40 -25.01 12.48
CA PRO A 105 5.63 -25.44 13.14
C PRO A 105 6.60 -25.91 12.05
N ALA A 106 7.87 -25.54 12.18
CA ALA A 106 8.90 -26.11 11.33
C ALA A 106 8.84 -27.63 11.53
N ASP A 107 8.49 -28.36 10.46
CA ASP A 107 8.52 -29.81 10.48
C ASP A 107 9.94 -30.23 10.88
N LEU A 108 10.05 -30.91 12.04
CA LEU A 108 11.26 -31.51 12.59
C LEU A 108 11.66 -32.74 11.76
#